data_AF-A0A2E5RNC1-F1
#
_entry.id   AF-A0A2E5RNC1-F1
#
_cell.length_a   1.000
_cell.length_b   1.000
_cell.length_c   1.000
_cell.angle_alpha   90.00
_cell.angle_beta   90.00
_cell.angle_gamma   90.00
#
_symmetry.space_group_name_H-M   'P 1'
#
loop_
_entity.id
_entity.type
_entity.pdbx_description
1 polymer ?
#
loop_
_entity_poly.entity_id
_entity_poly.type
_entity_poly.pdbx_seq_one_letter_code
_entity_poly.pdbx_strand_id
1 'polypeptide(L)'
;MESNENSQPKTDLNGGNEENKIHETTTENSDSEPINQEENTIESFVPESRLKLQHFQSKIEAVKKEVGKLIIGQHQLVDQILLAILSRGHVLLEGVPGIAKTMTSKVISKTLSVDYSRIQFTPDLMPSDVLGTSIFNVKTSEFTYKKGPVFSNIVLIDEINRSPAKTQAALFEVMEERQVTNDGIKYKMDLPFFIMATQNPIEQEGTYRLPEAQLDRFIFRIKLEYPSFQEEVDILKRFKNNIKDVSFGQINSILSAGEIEEFQGLIEEVKIEDQLLEYIARIIAETRNHAKLYLGASPRASLSILKSAKAAAAVRGRDFVTPDDIQYVAEPVLNHRIILTPETEMEGATAEDVIAEIIQKIEVPR
;
A
#
# COMPACT_ATOMS: atom_id res chain seq x y z
N MET A 1 -56.92 -4.78 -33.37
CA MET A 1 -58.19 -4.16 -32.96
C MET A 1 -57.82 -3.22 -31.83
N GLU A 2 -57.41 -1.98 -32.18
CA GLU A 2 -58.29 -0.79 -32.22
C GLU A 2 -58.63 -0.31 -30.80
N SER A 3 -58.49 0.94 -30.37
CA SER A 3 -57.93 2.18 -30.93
C SER A 3 -57.94 3.27 -29.84
N ASN A 4 -57.15 4.31 -30.06
CA ASN A 4 -57.23 5.70 -29.55
C ASN A 4 -58.52 6.15 -28.85
N GLU A 5 -58.40 7.04 -27.86
CA GLU A 5 -58.84 8.44 -28.07
C GLU A 5 -58.32 9.43 -27.04
N ASN A 6 -58.10 10.64 -27.54
CA ASN A 6 -57.49 11.83 -26.96
C ASN A 6 -58.59 12.91 -26.96
N SER A 7 -58.71 13.74 -25.92
CA SER A 7 -59.42 15.03 -26.05
C SER A 7 -59.13 16.00 -24.90
N GLN A 8 -58.56 17.16 -25.26
CA GLN A 8 -58.74 18.45 -24.57
C GLN A 8 -60.11 19.06 -24.95
N PRO A 9 -60.54 20.16 -24.31
CA PRO A 9 -60.38 21.47 -24.98
C PRO A 9 -60.08 22.70 -24.08
N LYS A 10 -59.69 23.77 -24.78
CA LYS A 10 -59.34 25.17 -24.41
C LYS A 10 -60.48 25.99 -23.73
N THR A 11 -60.13 27.12 -23.09
CA THR A 11 -60.49 28.51 -23.52
C THR A 11 -59.92 29.62 -22.62
N ASP A 12 -59.61 30.75 -23.24
CA ASP A 12 -59.04 32.03 -22.76
C ASP A 12 -59.94 32.87 -21.83
N LEU A 13 -59.38 33.91 -21.17
CA LEU A 13 -59.90 35.30 -21.16
C LEU A 13 -59.00 36.34 -20.43
N ASN A 14 -59.00 37.54 -21.03
CA ASN A 14 -58.31 38.83 -20.79
C ASN A 14 -58.38 39.51 -19.40
N GLY A 15 -57.40 40.40 -19.16
CA GLY A 15 -57.68 41.85 -18.97
C GLY A 15 -57.07 42.56 -17.74
N GLY A 16 -56.41 43.72 -17.96
CA GLY A 16 -56.23 44.78 -16.93
C GLY A 16 -54.98 45.66 -17.05
N ASN A 17 -55.15 46.90 -17.54
CA ASN A 17 -54.19 48.01 -17.63
C ASN A 17 -53.85 48.65 -16.27
N GLU A 18 -52.72 49.36 -16.17
CA GLU A 18 -52.68 50.77 -15.70
C GLU A 18 -51.33 51.47 -15.97
N GLU A 19 -51.41 52.77 -16.24
CA GLU A 19 -50.41 53.66 -16.85
C GLU A 19 -49.60 54.51 -15.83
N ASN A 20 -48.58 55.20 -16.39
CA ASN A 20 -48.09 56.55 -16.06
C ASN A 20 -47.00 56.75 -14.97
N LYS A 21 -45.80 57.15 -15.41
CA LYS A 21 -45.42 58.58 -15.49
C LYS A 21 -44.05 58.81 -16.14
N ILE A 22 -44.01 59.88 -16.93
CA ILE A 22 -42.90 60.45 -17.69
C ILE A 22 -42.11 61.45 -16.82
N HIS A 23 -40.79 61.50 -16.98
CA HIS A 23 -40.02 62.75 -16.90
C HIS A 23 -38.82 62.71 -17.83
N GLU A 24 -38.84 63.56 -18.87
CA GLU A 24 -37.70 63.89 -19.73
C GLU A 24 -36.85 65.00 -19.09
N THR A 25 -35.52 64.96 -19.27
CA THR A 25 -34.72 66.15 -19.66
C THR A 25 -33.35 65.74 -20.25
N THR A 26 -33.20 65.99 -21.57
CA THR A 26 -32.07 66.64 -22.29
C THR A 26 -30.62 66.12 -22.21
N THR A 27 -30.10 65.70 -23.39
CA THR A 27 -28.82 66.05 -24.11
C THR A 27 -27.51 66.11 -23.30
N GLU A 28 -26.37 65.52 -23.69
CA GLU A 28 -25.69 65.57 -24.99
C GLU A 28 -24.46 64.61 -25.02
N ASN A 29 -24.06 64.20 -26.22
CA ASN A 29 -22.97 63.33 -26.68
C ASN A 29 -21.63 63.28 -25.89
N SER A 30 -21.02 62.08 -25.77
CA SER A 30 -19.91 61.64 -26.67
C SER A 30 -19.44 60.20 -26.40
N ASP A 31 -18.93 59.59 -27.47
CA ASP A 31 -18.00 58.45 -27.53
C ASP A 31 -18.54 57.01 -27.55
N SER A 32 -18.53 56.51 -28.78
CA SER A 32 -18.60 55.13 -29.23
C SER A 32 -17.38 54.31 -28.82
N GLU A 33 -17.59 53.07 -28.33
CA GLU A 33 -16.80 51.88 -28.69
C GLU A 33 -17.55 50.59 -28.28
N PRO A 34 -17.31 49.45 -28.96
CA PRO A 34 -18.26 48.34 -29.05
C PRO A 34 -18.22 47.39 -27.84
N ILE A 35 -19.37 46.79 -27.58
CA ILE A 35 -19.61 45.74 -26.59
C ILE A 35 -18.69 44.55 -26.89
N ASN A 36 -17.65 44.36 -26.06
CA ASN A 36 -16.83 43.17 -26.07
C ASN A 36 -17.59 42.08 -25.29
N GLN A 37 -17.93 41.00 -25.98
CA GLN A 37 -18.44 39.78 -25.37
C GLN A 37 -17.30 39.16 -24.55
N GLU A 38 -17.34 39.31 -23.23
CA GLU A 38 -16.50 38.49 -22.35
C GLU A 38 -17.03 37.05 -22.40
N GLU A 39 -16.32 36.21 -23.16
CA GLU A 39 -16.37 34.77 -23.05
C GLU A 39 -16.09 34.38 -21.60
N ASN A 40 -17.14 34.02 -20.86
CA ASN A 40 -17.04 33.32 -19.59
C ASN A 40 -16.47 31.91 -19.84
N THR A 41 -15.16 31.81 -20.03
CA THR A 41 -14.41 30.57 -19.77
C THR A 41 -14.47 30.31 -18.28
N ILE A 42 -15.40 29.46 -17.88
CA ILE A 42 -15.38 28.77 -16.59
C ILE A 42 -14.16 27.84 -16.65
N GLU A 43 -12.97 28.36 -16.36
CA GLU A 43 -11.84 27.53 -15.96
C GLU A 43 -12.26 26.83 -14.68
N SER A 44 -12.57 25.54 -14.79
CA SER A 44 -12.88 24.68 -13.67
C SER A 44 -11.69 24.67 -12.72
N PHE A 45 -11.76 25.44 -11.62
CA PHE A 45 -10.76 25.46 -10.56
C PHE A 45 -10.76 24.10 -9.87
N VAL A 46 -9.96 23.16 -10.39
CA VAL A 46 -9.68 21.90 -9.71
C VAL A 46 -8.71 22.21 -8.58
N PRO A 47 -9.02 21.91 -7.31
CA PRO A 47 -8.11 22.14 -6.20
C PRO A 47 -6.76 21.44 -6.46
N GLU A 48 -5.64 22.09 -6.15
CA GLU A 48 -4.28 21.60 -6.40
C GLU A 48 -4.04 20.19 -5.81
N SER A 49 -4.65 19.88 -4.66
CA SER A 49 -4.61 18.57 -4.03
C SER A 49 -5.23 17.45 -4.89
N ARG A 50 -6.30 17.77 -5.63
CA ARG A 50 -7.01 16.81 -6.50
C ARG A 50 -6.21 16.52 -7.77
N LEU A 51 -5.45 17.50 -8.28
CA LEU A 51 -4.53 17.30 -9.41
C LEU A 51 -3.34 16.40 -9.02
N LYS A 52 -2.76 16.62 -7.84
CA LYS A 52 -1.69 15.76 -7.30
C LYS A 52 -2.16 14.32 -7.11
N LEU A 53 -3.39 14.13 -6.63
CA LEU A 53 -3.96 12.80 -6.40
C LEU A 53 -4.30 12.05 -7.70
N GLN A 54 -4.75 12.76 -8.74
CA GLN A 54 -4.92 12.18 -10.08
C GLN A 54 -3.58 11.74 -10.69
N HIS A 55 -2.54 12.57 -10.56
CA HIS A 55 -1.20 12.23 -11.01
C HIS A 55 -0.69 10.96 -10.29
N PHE A 56 -0.80 10.95 -8.95
CA PHE A 56 -0.50 9.79 -8.11
C PHE A 56 -1.23 8.52 -8.59
N GLN A 57 -2.55 8.58 -8.75
CA GLN A 57 -3.35 7.43 -9.17
C GLN A 57 -2.92 6.91 -10.54
N SER A 58 -2.70 7.81 -11.50
CA SER A 58 -2.29 7.44 -12.86
C SER A 58 -0.93 6.71 -12.86
N LYS A 59 0.00 7.15 -12.03
CA LYS A 59 1.32 6.53 -11.87
C LYS A 59 1.22 5.16 -11.19
N ILE A 60 0.41 5.03 -10.13
CA ILE A 60 0.21 3.76 -9.45
C ILE A 60 -0.44 2.72 -10.39
N GLU A 61 -1.45 3.11 -11.16
CA GLU A 61 -2.05 2.23 -12.18
C GLU A 61 -1.03 1.82 -13.26
N ALA A 62 -0.17 2.74 -13.68
CA ALA A 62 0.92 2.43 -14.61
C ALA A 62 1.92 1.42 -14.01
N VAL A 63 2.27 1.55 -12.73
CA VAL A 63 3.11 0.59 -12.00
C VAL A 63 2.43 -0.78 -11.96
N LYS A 64 1.15 -0.86 -11.56
CA LYS A 64 0.40 -2.13 -11.52
C LYS A 64 0.35 -2.80 -12.88
N LYS A 65 0.10 -2.03 -13.94
CA LYS A 65 0.09 -2.51 -15.32
C LYS A 65 1.46 -3.03 -15.76
N GLU A 66 2.55 -2.35 -15.40
CA GLU A 66 3.90 -2.78 -15.71
C GLU A 66 4.27 -4.08 -14.98
N VAL A 67 3.96 -4.18 -13.68
CA VAL A 67 4.19 -5.39 -12.87
C VAL A 67 3.35 -6.56 -13.38
N GLY A 68 2.09 -6.31 -13.74
CA GLY A 68 1.18 -7.30 -14.34
C GLY A 68 1.64 -7.85 -15.69
N LYS A 69 2.61 -7.19 -16.35
CA LYS A 69 3.32 -7.77 -17.49
C LYS A 69 4.27 -8.88 -17.08
N LEU A 70 4.49 -9.25 -15.84
CA LEU A 70 5.34 -10.41 -15.51
C LEU A 70 4.72 -11.27 -14.44
N ILE A 71 3.98 -10.66 -13.53
CA ILE A 71 3.30 -11.33 -12.42
C ILE A 71 1.83 -11.55 -12.82
N ILE A 72 1.45 -12.82 -13.01
CA ILE A 72 0.08 -13.22 -13.40
C ILE A 72 -0.67 -13.67 -12.15
N GLY A 73 -1.93 -13.25 -12.01
CA GLY A 73 -2.83 -13.71 -10.94
C GLY A 73 -2.63 -13.09 -9.56
N GLN A 74 -1.46 -12.50 -9.29
CA GLN A 74 -1.13 -11.98 -7.95
C GLN A 74 -1.46 -10.49 -7.78
N HIS A 75 -2.65 -10.05 -8.24
CA HIS A 75 -3.04 -8.63 -8.18
C HIS A 75 -3.10 -8.11 -6.74
N GLN A 76 -3.71 -8.88 -5.83
CA GLN A 76 -3.82 -8.51 -4.42
C GLN A 76 -2.45 -8.41 -3.73
N LEU A 77 -1.51 -9.30 -4.05
CA LEU A 77 -0.14 -9.22 -3.54
C LEU A 77 0.52 -7.91 -3.96
N VAL A 78 0.43 -7.56 -5.25
CA VAL A 78 1.03 -6.33 -5.78
C VAL A 78 0.41 -5.10 -5.11
N ASP A 79 -0.91 -5.08 -4.96
CA ASP A 79 -1.62 -4.01 -4.27
C ASP A 79 -1.14 -3.86 -2.82
N GLN A 80 -1.08 -4.94 -2.06
CA GLN A 80 -0.62 -4.91 -0.67
C GLN A 80 0.86 -4.52 -0.54
N ILE A 81 1.74 -4.93 -1.47
CA ILE A 81 3.13 -4.48 -1.47
C ILE A 81 3.23 -2.97 -1.74
N LEU A 82 2.49 -2.47 -2.72
CA LEU A 82 2.48 -1.03 -3.02
C LEU A 82 1.95 -0.24 -1.84
N LEU A 83 0.86 -0.70 -1.20
CA LEU A 83 0.35 -0.09 0.02
C LEU A 83 1.39 -0.10 1.14
N ALA A 84 2.13 -1.20 1.33
CA ALA A 84 3.17 -1.24 2.35
C ALA A 84 4.31 -0.25 2.07
N ILE A 85 4.79 -0.16 0.83
CA ILE A 85 5.82 0.82 0.42
C ILE A 85 5.33 2.24 0.69
N LEU A 86 4.11 2.54 0.27
CA LEU A 86 3.46 3.84 0.43
C LEU A 86 3.17 4.20 1.90
N SER A 87 2.91 3.21 2.74
CA SER A 87 2.73 3.38 4.20
C SER A 87 4.06 3.33 4.98
N ARG A 88 5.20 3.26 4.29
CA ARG A 88 6.55 3.10 4.87
C ARG A 88 6.69 1.86 5.77
N GLY A 89 5.95 0.80 5.48
CA GLY A 89 5.98 -0.46 6.22
C GLY A 89 6.79 -1.55 5.51
N HIS A 90 7.09 -2.63 6.24
CA HIS A 90 7.75 -3.83 5.72
C HIS A 90 6.74 -4.98 5.60
N VAL A 91 6.98 -5.93 4.69
CA VAL A 91 6.04 -7.04 4.44
C VAL A 91 6.69 -8.38 4.75
N LEU A 92 5.92 -9.28 5.38
CA LEU A 92 6.22 -10.69 5.50
C LEU A 92 5.38 -11.50 4.50
N LEU A 93 6.04 -12.23 3.60
CA LEU A 93 5.43 -13.10 2.61
C LEU A 93 5.50 -14.56 3.08
N GLU A 94 4.38 -15.06 3.56
CA GLU A 94 4.24 -16.46 3.89
C GLU A 94 3.69 -17.23 2.70
N GLY A 95 4.31 -18.36 2.38
CA GLY A 95 3.79 -19.21 1.31
C GLY A 95 4.83 -20.19 0.84
N VAL A 96 4.36 -21.16 0.06
CA VAL A 96 5.16 -22.25 -0.48
C VAL A 96 6.26 -21.76 -1.45
N PRO A 97 7.34 -22.54 -1.62
CA PRO A 97 8.36 -22.25 -2.64
C PRO A 97 7.74 -22.18 -4.04
N GLY A 98 8.33 -21.35 -4.92
CA GLY A 98 8.01 -21.35 -6.36
C GLY A 98 6.92 -20.37 -6.81
N ILE A 99 6.27 -19.63 -5.91
CA ILE A 99 5.20 -18.66 -6.24
C ILE A 99 5.70 -17.26 -6.70
N ALA A 100 6.84 -17.22 -7.38
CA ALA A 100 7.42 -16.01 -7.98
C ALA A 100 7.74 -14.84 -7.02
N LYS A 101 7.86 -15.06 -5.69
CA LYS A 101 8.20 -14.01 -4.69
C LYS A 101 9.43 -13.17 -5.07
N THR A 102 10.53 -13.83 -5.44
CA THR A 102 11.77 -13.18 -5.88
C THR A 102 11.60 -12.41 -7.20
N MET A 103 10.70 -12.88 -8.07
CA MET A 103 10.40 -12.18 -9.30
C MET A 103 9.61 -10.91 -8.99
N THR A 104 8.58 -10.99 -8.14
CA THR A 104 7.75 -9.86 -7.73
C THR A 104 8.59 -8.72 -7.13
N SER A 105 9.47 -9.02 -6.17
CA SER A 105 10.32 -7.98 -5.56
C SER A 105 11.25 -7.29 -6.56
N LYS A 106 11.84 -8.06 -7.48
CA LYS A 106 12.75 -7.55 -8.52
C LYS A 106 12.03 -6.76 -9.60
N VAL A 107 10.81 -7.17 -9.98
CA VAL A 107 9.99 -6.43 -10.94
C VAL A 107 9.55 -5.10 -10.35
N ILE A 108 9.14 -5.09 -9.07
CA ILE A 108 8.78 -3.87 -8.36
C ILE A 108 9.98 -2.92 -8.26
N SER A 109 11.16 -3.40 -7.86
CA SER A 109 12.35 -2.51 -7.76
C SER A 109 12.73 -1.87 -9.10
N LYS A 110 12.62 -2.61 -10.21
CA LYS A 110 12.84 -2.08 -11.55
C LYS A 110 11.78 -1.06 -11.95
N THR A 111 10.51 -1.35 -11.67
CA THR A 111 9.39 -0.44 -11.99
C THR A 111 9.47 0.87 -11.19
N LEU A 112 10.02 0.80 -9.98
CA LEU A 112 10.24 1.93 -9.07
C LEU A 112 11.60 2.61 -9.24
N SER A 113 12.44 2.14 -10.17
CA SER A 113 13.78 2.66 -10.43
C SER A 113 14.67 2.82 -9.18
N VAL A 114 14.59 1.85 -8.27
CA VAL A 114 15.32 1.86 -7.00
C VAL A 114 16.32 0.72 -6.89
N ASP A 115 17.29 0.85 -5.98
CA ASP A 115 18.26 -0.19 -5.72
C ASP A 115 17.60 -1.44 -5.14
N TYR A 116 18.15 -2.59 -5.51
CA TYR A 116 17.65 -3.89 -5.10
C TYR A 116 18.77 -4.75 -4.52
N SER A 117 18.48 -5.40 -3.40
CA SER A 117 19.34 -6.37 -2.77
C SER A 117 18.55 -7.62 -2.39
N ARG A 118 19.21 -8.78 -2.46
CA ARG A 118 18.66 -10.07 -2.03
C ARG A 118 19.61 -10.70 -1.02
N ILE A 119 19.05 -11.13 0.11
CA ILE A 119 19.77 -11.81 1.19
C ILE A 119 19.09 -13.14 1.43
N GLN A 120 19.83 -14.23 1.32
CA GLN A 120 19.36 -15.55 1.74
C GLN A 120 19.71 -15.74 3.21
N PHE A 121 18.73 -16.02 4.05
CA PHE A 121 18.98 -16.33 5.45
C PHE A 121 19.35 -17.81 5.58
N THR A 122 20.53 -18.05 6.15
CA THR A 122 21.08 -19.38 6.39
C THR A 122 21.43 -19.53 7.88
N PRO A 123 21.56 -20.77 8.40
CA PRO A 123 21.84 -21.00 9.82
C PRO A 123 23.18 -20.43 10.31
N ASP A 124 24.12 -20.22 9.39
CA ASP A 124 25.47 -19.69 9.63
C ASP A 124 25.58 -18.17 9.42
N LEU A 125 24.51 -17.52 8.94
CA LEU A 125 24.54 -16.09 8.62
C LEU A 125 24.78 -15.24 9.88
N MET A 126 25.81 -14.39 9.85
CA MET A 126 26.13 -13.48 10.94
C MET A 126 25.50 -12.10 10.74
N PRO A 127 25.28 -11.32 11.82
CA PRO A 127 24.82 -9.93 11.71
C PRO A 127 25.69 -9.08 10.78
N SER A 128 27.01 -9.26 10.80
CA SER A 128 27.96 -8.53 9.95
C SER A 128 27.78 -8.80 8.45
N ASP A 129 27.24 -9.97 8.08
CA ASP A 129 27.00 -10.32 6.68
C ASP A 129 25.78 -9.58 6.11
N VAL A 130 24.87 -9.15 6.99
CA VAL A 130 23.67 -8.36 6.65
C VAL A 130 23.95 -6.87 6.76
N LEU A 131 24.50 -6.45 7.91
CA LEU A 131 24.73 -5.04 8.22
C LEU A 131 25.98 -4.50 7.51
N GLY A 132 27.02 -5.31 7.34
CA GLY A 132 28.33 -4.88 6.88
C GLY A 132 29.39 -4.99 7.97
N THR A 133 30.64 -4.74 7.60
CA THR A 133 31.78 -4.90 8.51
C THR A 133 32.88 -3.87 8.24
N SER A 134 33.62 -3.50 9.28
CA SER A 134 34.83 -2.67 9.19
C SER A 134 36.00 -3.51 8.69
N ILE A 135 36.51 -3.19 7.50
CA ILE A 135 37.66 -3.88 6.90
C ILE A 135 38.90 -3.02 7.09
N PHE A 136 39.97 -3.60 7.64
CA PHE A 136 41.25 -2.92 7.75
C PHE A 136 41.90 -2.78 6.37
N ASN A 137 42.09 -1.55 5.91
CA ASN A 137 42.76 -1.27 4.66
C ASN A 137 44.27 -1.16 4.89
N VAL A 138 45.01 -2.19 4.48
CA VAL A 138 46.47 -2.29 4.67
C VAL A 138 47.22 -1.12 3.99
N LYS A 139 46.67 -0.52 2.92
CA LYS A 139 47.33 0.59 2.22
C LYS A 139 47.25 1.91 3.00
N THR A 140 46.12 2.16 3.66
CA THR A 140 45.89 3.41 4.41
C THR A 140 46.13 3.24 5.91
N SER A 141 46.28 2.00 6.39
CA SER A 141 46.29 1.65 7.83
C SER A 141 45.04 2.13 8.57
N GLU A 142 43.90 2.21 7.88
CA GLU A 142 42.63 2.68 8.43
C GLU A 142 41.54 1.62 8.29
N PHE A 143 40.60 1.60 9.23
CA PHE A 143 39.39 0.79 9.11
C PHE A 143 38.39 1.50 8.20
N THR A 144 38.00 0.85 7.11
CA THR A 144 36.96 1.33 6.19
C THR A 144 35.71 0.48 6.36
N TYR A 145 34.58 1.11 6.66
CA TYR A 145 33.32 0.40 6.76
C TYR A 145 32.80 -0.01 5.39
N LYS A 146 32.62 -1.31 5.19
CA LYS A 146 31.99 -1.87 4.00
C LYS A 146 30.52 -2.14 4.31
N LYS A 147 29.64 -1.31 3.74
CA LYS A 147 28.18 -1.46 3.82
C LYS A 147 27.76 -2.88 3.41
N GLY A 148 26.90 -3.49 4.23
CA GLY A 148 26.30 -4.78 3.93
C GLY A 148 25.17 -4.70 2.90
N PRO A 149 24.63 -5.85 2.49
CA PRO A 149 23.54 -5.94 1.51
C PRO A 149 22.22 -5.31 1.99
N VAL A 150 22.06 -5.00 3.28
CA VAL A 150 20.87 -4.27 3.78
C VAL A 150 20.81 -2.82 3.27
N PHE A 151 21.94 -2.24 2.86
CA PHE A 151 21.99 -0.87 2.30
C PHE A 151 21.49 -0.86 0.85
N SER A 152 20.18 -0.95 0.69
CA SER A 152 19.47 -0.87 -0.58
C SER A 152 18.05 -0.35 -0.33
N ASN A 153 17.38 0.16 -1.36
CA ASN A 153 16.01 0.64 -1.20
C ASN A 153 15.00 -0.50 -0.99
N ILE A 154 15.12 -1.57 -1.79
CA ILE A 154 14.31 -2.78 -1.65
C ILE A 154 15.22 -3.95 -1.32
N VAL A 155 15.01 -4.53 -0.14
CA VAL A 155 15.73 -5.71 0.33
C VAL A 155 14.77 -6.91 0.38
N LEU A 156 15.00 -7.91 -0.47
CA LEU A 156 14.35 -9.21 -0.35
C LEU A 156 15.16 -10.07 0.63
N ILE A 157 14.48 -10.61 1.63
CA ILE A 157 15.04 -11.53 2.60
C ILE A 157 14.35 -12.86 2.43
N ASP A 158 15.08 -13.86 1.95
CA ASP A 158 14.53 -15.20 1.79
C ASP A 158 14.76 -16.04 3.04
N GLU A 159 13.70 -16.70 3.51
CA GLU A 159 13.70 -17.65 4.63
C GLU A 159 14.21 -17.04 5.95
N ILE A 160 13.61 -15.92 6.35
CA ILE A 160 14.00 -15.16 7.55
C ILE A 160 14.06 -16.04 8.83
N ASN A 161 13.26 -17.10 8.88
CA ASN A 161 13.21 -18.07 9.97
C ASN A 161 14.39 -19.06 9.99
N ARG A 162 15.31 -19.05 9.03
CA ARG A 162 16.47 -19.97 9.01
C ARG A 162 17.74 -19.43 9.65
N SER A 163 17.80 -18.14 10.00
CA SER A 163 18.98 -17.57 10.64
C SER A 163 18.85 -17.48 12.17
N PRO A 164 19.97 -17.40 12.90
CA PRO A 164 19.95 -17.26 14.35
C PRO A 164 19.27 -15.97 14.83
N ALA A 165 18.71 -16.01 16.04
CA ALA A 165 18.01 -14.88 16.67
C ALA A 165 18.84 -13.57 16.73
N LYS A 166 20.17 -13.65 16.81
CA LYS A 166 21.06 -12.47 16.80
C LYS A 166 21.04 -11.74 15.46
N THR A 167 21.04 -12.49 14.36
CA THR A 167 21.01 -11.93 12.99
C THR A 167 19.64 -11.36 12.67
N GLN A 168 18.58 -12.04 13.12
CA GLN A 168 17.21 -11.51 13.08
C GLN A 168 17.09 -10.19 13.88
N ALA A 169 17.58 -10.15 15.12
CA ALA A 169 17.52 -8.94 15.95
C ALA A 169 18.23 -7.74 15.30
N ALA A 170 19.42 -7.97 14.72
CA ALA A 170 20.15 -6.96 13.98
C ALA A 170 19.35 -6.39 12.79
N LEU A 171 18.65 -7.25 12.04
CA LEU A 171 17.76 -6.82 10.96
C LEU A 171 16.60 -5.96 11.50
N PHE A 172 15.95 -6.39 12.58
CA PHE A 172 14.80 -5.69 13.15
C PHE A 172 15.16 -4.31 13.73
N GLU A 173 16.38 -4.15 14.23
CA GLU A 173 16.91 -2.84 14.62
C GLU A 173 16.94 -1.89 13.41
N VAL A 174 17.45 -2.36 12.26
CA VAL A 174 17.48 -1.55 11.03
C VAL A 174 16.09 -1.24 10.50
N MET A 175 15.15 -2.17 10.62
CA MET A 175 13.75 -1.94 10.23
C MET A 175 13.10 -0.80 11.02
N GLU A 176 13.32 -0.75 12.33
CA GLU A 176 12.74 0.29 13.19
C GLU A 176 13.49 1.62 13.07
N GLU A 177 14.82 1.59 13.17
CA GLU A 177 15.66 2.78 13.29
C GLU A 177 16.05 3.39 11.93
N ARG A 178 15.90 2.63 10.83
CA ARG A 178 16.31 3.00 9.46
C ARG A 178 17.76 3.50 9.36
N GLN A 179 18.61 2.95 10.22
CA GLN A 179 20.05 3.23 10.25
C GLN A 179 20.78 2.01 10.79
N VAL A 180 22.07 1.91 10.48
CA VAL A 180 22.99 0.96 11.12
C VAL A 180 24.02 1.76 11.90
N THR A 181 24.27 1.35 13.14
CA THR A 181 25.38 1.91 13.93
C THR A 181 26.53 0.92 13.90
N ASN A 182 27.70 1.35 13.41
CA ASN A 182 28.91 0.55 13.45
C ASN A 182 30.08 1.41 13.96
N ASP A 183 30.81 0.91 14.96
CA ASP A 183 31.92 1.62 15.61
C ASP A 183 31.57 3.06 16.06
N GLY A 184 30.32 3.27 16.52
CA GLY A 184 29.82 4.57 16.96
C GLY A 184 29.39 5.53 15.82
N ILE A 185 29.61 5.15 14.56
CA ILE A 185 29.19 5.92 13.39
C ILE A 185 27.81 5.43 12.93
N LYS A 186 26.89 6.38 12.71
CA LYS A 186 25.54 6.10 12.21
C LYS A 186 25.50 6.22 10.70
N TYR A 187 25.07 5.16 10.03
CA TYR A 187 24.87 5.09 8.59
C TYR A 187 23.37 4.98 8.32
N LYS A 188 22.77 6.04 7.78
CA LYS A 188 21.33 6.07 7.44
C LYS A 188 21.04 5.25 6.18
N MET A 189 19.84 4.66 6.13
CA MET A 189 19.34 4.00 4.92
C MET A 189 18.84 5.04 3.91
N ASP A 190 19.00 4.74 2.63
CA ASP A 190 18.44 5.55 1.54
C ASP A 190 16.93 5.27 1.41
N LEU A 191 16.15 6.33 1.18
CA LEU A 191 14.69 6.23 1.05
C LEU A 191 14.27 6.09 -0.42
N PRO A 192 13.17 5.35 -0.71
CA PRO A 192 12.39 4.53 0.21
C PRO A 192 13.18 3.32 0.69
N PHE A 193 13.04 2.97 1.98
CA PHE A 193 13.63 1.77 2.57
C PHE A 193 12.52 0.77 2.89
N PHE A 194 12.50 -0.34 2.15
CA PHE A 194 11.48 -1.36 2.17
C PHE A 194 12.11 -2.75 2.26
N ILE A 195 11.53 -3.60 3.11
CA ILE A 195 11.99 -4.98 3.31
C ILE A 195 10.80 -5.89 3.02
N MET A 196 11.06 -6.87 2.17
CA MET A 196 10.17 -7.98 1.89
C MET A 196 10.84 -9.25 2.43
N ALA A 197 10.36 -9.75 3.56
CA ALA A 197 10.85 -11.01 4.12
C ALA A 197 9.97 -12.16 3.65
N THR A 198 10.53 -13.34 3.41
CA THR A 198 9.77 -14.55 3.09
C THR A 198 9.96 -15.58 4.19
N GLN A 199 8.88 -16.31 4.47
CA GLN A 199 8.89 -17.44 5.39
C GLN A 199 8.18 -18.63 4.73
N ASN A 200 8.79 -19.80 4.84
CA ASN A 200 8.19 -21.06 4.44
C ASN A 200 7.56 -21.74 5.67
N PRO A 201 6.24 -21.95 5.72
CA PRO A 201 5.58 -22.51 6.90
C PRO A 201 5.84 -24.02 7.09
N ILE A 202 6.29 -24.73 6.05
CA ILE A 202 6.39 -26.21 6.04
C ILE A 202 7.76 -26.73 6.51
N GLU A 203 8.79 -25.89 6.51
CA GLU A 203 10.14 -26.30 6.92
C GLU A 203 10.24 -26.53 8.43
N GLN A 204 10.55 -27.76 8.84
CA GLN A 204 10.69 -28.15 10.25
C GLN A 204 12.16 -28.25 10.71
N GLU A 205 13.11 -28.41 9.79
CA GLU A 205 14.52 -28.54 10.14
C GLU A 205 15.24 -27.18 10.14
N GLY A 206 15.89 -26.84 11.26
CA GLY A 206 16.75 -25.66 11.35
C GLY A 206 16.01 -24.32 11.34
N THR A 207 14.71 -24.29 11.64
CA THR A 207 13.93 -23.05 11.70
C THR A 207 13.83 -22.49 13.12
N TYR A 208 14.06 -21.20 13.26
CA TYR A 208 13.81 -20.40 14.45
C TYR A 208 12.48 -19.66 14.29
N ARG A 209 11.51 -19.97 15.13
CA ARG A 209 10.23 -19.21 15.16
C ARG A 209 10.53 -17.75 15.49
N LEU A 210 10.00 -16.84 14.69
CA LEU A 210 10.03 -15.42 14.98
C LEU A 210 9.13 -15.15 16.19
N PRO A 211 9.65 -14.55 17.27
CA PRO A 211 8.82 -14.05 18.36
C PRO A 211 7.77 -13.05 17.85
N GLU A 212 6.61 -13.02 18.49
CA GLU A 212 5.51 -12.11 18.15
C GLU A 212 5.93 -10.64 18.14
N ALA A 213 6.80 -10.25 19.09
CA ALA A 213 7.35 -8.90 19.15
C ALA A 213 8.17 -8.53 17.90
N GLN A 214 8.71 -9.51 17.17
CA GLN A 214 9.41 -9.31 15.90
C GLN A 214 8.44 -9.25 14.72
N LEU A 215 7.44 -10.14 14.70
CA LEU A 215 6.37 -10.13 13.69
C LEU A 215 5.61 -8.81 13.68
N ASP A 216 5.36 -8.21 14.84
CA ASP A 216 4.62 -6.95 14.99
C ASP A 216 5.27 -5.74 14.27
N ARG A 217 6.54 -5.87 13.84
CA ARG A 217 7.27 -4.86 13.05
C ARG A 217 6.93 -4.85 11.56
N PHE A 218 6.36 -5.93 11.05
CA PHE A 218 5.85 -5.96 9.67
C PHE A 218 4.48 -5.27 9.62
N ILE A 219 4.23 -4.45 8.61
CA ILE A 219 2.91 -3.82 8.47
C ILE A 219 1.88 -4.86 8.04
N PHE A 220 2.26 -5.75 7.12
CA PHE A 220 1.45 -6.84 6.60
C PHE A 220 2.18 -8.18 6.67
N ARG A 221 1.42 -9.25 6.97
CA ARG A 221 1.76 -10.62 6.58
C ARG A 221 0.79 -11.04 5.48
N ILE A 222 1.34 -11.38 4.33
CA ILE A 222 0.58 -11.78 3.15
C ILE A 222 0.78 -13.28 2.95
N LYS A 223 -0.32 -14.02 3.02
CA LYS A 223 -0.36 -15.45 2.72
C LYS A 223 -0.52 -15.63 1.21
N LEU A 224 0.36 -16.44 0.64
CA LEU A 224 0.37 -16.72 -0.79
C LEU A 224 0.07 -18.20 -1.03
N GLU A 225 -0.93 -18.43 -1.86
CA GLU A 225 -1.38 -19.74 -2.29
C GLU A 225 -0.84 -20.07 -3.69
N TYR A 226 -1.01 -21.33 -4.11
CA TYR A 226 -0.74 -21.69 -5.49
C TYR A 226 -1.68 -20.94 -6.43
N PRO A 227 -1.22 -20.55 -7.64
CA PRO A 227 -2.09 -19.96 -8.63
C PRO A 227 -3.23 -20.92 -8.97
N SER A 228 -4.39 -20.37 -9.31
CA SER A 228 -5.48 -21.15 -9.87
C SER A 228 -5.05 -21.82 -11.17
N PHE A 229 -5.74 -22.89 -11.56
CA PHE A 229 -5.47 -23.58 -12.82
C PHE A 229 -5.43 -22.63 -14.03
N GLN A 230 -6.31 -21.63 -14.07
CA GLN A 230 -6.36 -20.67 -15.17
C GLN A 230 -5.15 -19.74 -15.18
N GLU A 231 -4.74 -19.25 -14.01
CA GLU A 231 -3.52 -18.43 -13.87
C GLU A 231 -2.27 -19.23 -14.21
N GLU A 232 -2.20 -20.50 -13.80
CA GLU A 232 -1.11 -21.40 -14.16
C GLU A 232 -1.04 -21.65 -15.66
N VAL A 233 -2.19 -21.87 -16.31
CA VAL A 233 -2.27 -21.96 -17.78
C VAL A 233 -1.77 -20.67 -18.44
N ASP A 234 -2.09 -19.50 -17.90
CA ASP A 234 -1.67 -18.22 -18.46
C ASP A 234 -0.17 -17.95 -18.23
N ILE A 235 0.39 -18.40 -17.11
CA ILE A 235 1.84 -18.47 -16.86
C ILE A 235 2.49 -19.36 -17.93
N LEU A 236 1.98 -20.56 -18.17
CA LEU A 236 2.50 -21.47 -19.18
C LEU A 236 2.42 -20.87 -20.59
N LYS A 237 1.29 -20.28 -20.97
CA LYS A 237 1.13 -19.62 -22.28
C LYS A 237 2.15 -18.50 -22.48
N ARG A 238 2.42 -17.73 -21.43
CA ARG A 238 3.38 -16.62 -21.46
C ARG A 238 4.81 -17.11 -21.70
N PHE A 239 5.23 -18.13 -20.97
CA PHE A 239 6.60 -18.66 -21.05
C PHE A 239 6.78 -19.73 -22.13
N LYS A 240 5.69 -20.18 -22.78
CA LYS A 240 5.67 -21.23 -23.80
C LYS A 240 6.75 -21.09 -24.89
N ASN A 241 6.89 -19.88 -25.44
CA ASN A 241 7.80 -19.61 -26.56
C ASN A 241 9.06 -18.81 -26.14
N ASN A 242 9.13 -18.37 -24.88
CA ASN A 242 10.23 -17.61 -24.30
C ASN A 242 10.81 -18.40 -23.12
N ILE A 243 11.46 -19.53 -23.44
CA ILE A 243 12.09 -20.45 -22.48
C ILE A 243 13.39 -19.84 -21.88
N LYS A 244 13.94 -18.80 -22.50
CA LYS A 244 15.08 -18.06 -21.94
C LYS A 244 14.67 -17.29 -20.69
N ASP A 245 15.63 -17.04 -19.81
CA ASP A 245 15.46 -16.26 -18.59
C ASP A 245 14.63 -14.99 -18.82
N VAL A 246 13.74 -14.69 -17.86
CA VAL A 246 12.91 -13.49 -17.87
C VAL A 246 13.80 -12.27 -18.05
N SER A 247 13.68 -11.59 -19.20
CA SER A 247 14.45 -10.38 -19.46
C SER A 247 13.90 -9.21 -18.65
N PHE A 248 14.45 -9.03 -17.45
CA PHE A 248 14.14 -7.89 -16.58
C PHE A 248 14.56 -6.54 -17.20
N GLY A 249 15.33 -6.54 -18.30
CA GLY A 249 15.74 -5.33 -19.02
C GLY A 249 14.63 -4.68 -19.84
N GLN A 250 13.48 -5.34 -20.01
CA GLN A 250 12.32 -4.79 -20.73
C GLN A 250 11.31 -4.08 -19.81
N ILE A 251 11.55 -4.10 -18.50
CA ILE A 251 10.69 -3.45 -17.51
C ILE A 251 10.98 -1.95 -17.55
N ASN A 252 9.94 -1.15 -17.75
CA ASN A 252 10.07 0.30 -17.76
C ASN A 252 10.08 0.84 -16.33
N SER A 253 10.98 1.77 -16.04
CA SER A 253 10.93 2.59 -14.84
C SER A 253 9.76 3.57 -14.94
N ILE A 254 8.79 3.45 -14.04
CA ILE A 254 7.57 4.29 -14.01
C ILE A 254 7.66 5.36 -12.92
N LEU A 255 8.24 5.00 -11.77
CA LEU A 255 8.48 5.88 -10.64
C LEU A 255 9.97 5.93 -10.32
N SER A 256 10.36 7.01 -9.65
CA SER A 256 11.67 7.21 -9.03
C SER A 256 11.57 7.24 -7.51
N ALA A 257 12.70 7.09 -6.81
CA ALA A 257 12.76 7.18 -5.36
C ALA A 257 12.17 8.48 -4.81
N GLY A 258 12.44 9.62 -5.48
CA GLY A 258 11.92 10.93 -5.08
C GLY A 258 10.40 11.06 -5.25
N GLU A 259 9.84 10.55 -6.35
CA GLU A 259 8.37 10.51 -6.53
C GLU A 259 7.69 9.64 -5.47
N ILE A 260 8.31 8.53 -5.06
CA ILE A 260 7.78 7.67 -3.99
C ILE A 260 7.76 8.44 -2.66
N GLU A 261 8.80 9.20 -2.34
CA GLU A 261 8.84 10.01 -1.12
C GLU A 261 7.77 11.12 -1.14
N GLU A 262 7.58 11.79 -2.28
CA GLU A 262 6.50 12.76 -2.48
C GLU A 262 5.13 12.11 -2.26
N PHE A 263 4.92 10.92 -2.82
CA PHE A 263 3.67 10.17 -2.69
C PHE A 263 3.41 9.70 -1.26
N GLN A 264 4.46 9.31 -0.53
CA GLN A 264 4.34 9.01 0.89
C GLN A 264 3.95 10.27 1.70
N GLY A 265 4.42 11.46 1.30
CA GLY A 265 3.98 12.74 1.87
C GLY A 265 2.50 13.02 1.60
N LEU A 266 2.04 12.83 0.36
CA LEU A 266 0.63 12.98 -0.02
C LEU A 266 -0.31 12.10 0.82
N ILE A 267 0.13 10.88 1.16
CA ILE A 267 -0.67 9.95 1.98
C ILE A 267 -0.87 10.48 3.40
N GLU A 268 0.08 11.24 3.95
CA GLU A 268 -0.09 11.84 5.28
C GLU A 268 -1.23 12.86 5.30
N GLU A 269 -1.43 13.57 4.19
CA GLU A 269 -2.47 14.59 3.99
C GLU A 269 -3.88 14.01 3.81
N VAL A 270 -4.01 12.72 3.51
CA VAL A 270 -5.32 12.04 3.38
C VAL A 270 -6.10 12.18 4.68
N LYS A 271 -7.34 12.67 4.58
CA LYS A 271 -8.19 12.97 5.72
C LYS A 271 -8.79 11.69 6.30
N ILE A 272 -8.91 11.66 7.63
CA ILE A 272 -9.64 10.63 8.34
C ILE A 272 -10.43 11.31 9.46
N GLU A 273 -11.69 10.93 9.59
CA GLU A 273 -12.58 11.48 10.62
C GLU A 273 -12.38 10.77 11.96
N ASP A 274 -12.65 11.46 13.07
CA ASP A 274 -12.46 10.94 14.42
C ASP A 274 -13.27 9.65 14.66
N GLN A 275 -14.46 9.54 14.06
CA GLN A 275 -15.29 8.33 14.16
C GLN A 275 -14.61 7.10 13.54
N LEU A 276 -13.81 7.29 12.48
CA LEU A 276 -13.04 6.20 11.87
C LEU A 276 -11.82 5.84 12.73
N LEU A 277 -11.22 6.81 13.43
CA LEU A 277 -10.18 6.52 14.42
C LEU A 277 -10.73 5.69 15.59
N GLU A 278 -11.92 6.03 16.08
CA GLU A 278 -12.63 5.22 17.06
C GLU A 278 -12.96 3.82 16.52
N TYR A 279 -13.41 3.72 15.27
CA TYR A 279 -13.70 2.43 14.64
C TYR A 279 -12.45 1.52 14.61
N ILE A 280 -11.29 2.04 14.20
CA ILE A 280 -10.01 1.31 14.26
C ILE A 280 -9.71 0.89 15.70
N ALA A 281 -9.83 1.81 16.66
CA ALA A 281 -9.56 1.51 18.06
C ALA A 281 -10.49 0.42 18.63
N ARG A 282 -11.78 0.43 18.24
CA ARG A 282 -12.77 -0.59 18.62
C ARG A 282 -12.41 -1.96 18.04
N ILE A 283 -12.01 -2.04 16.76
CA ILE A 283 -11.53 -3.30 16.15
C ILE A 283 -10.36 -3.87 16.98
N ILE A 284 -9.35 -3.06 17.26
CA ILE A 284 -8.18 -3.53 18.02
C ILE A 284 -8.53 -3.86 19.48
N ALA A 285 -9.43 -3.12 20.12
CA ALA A 285 -9.91 -3.43 21.45
C ALA A 285 -10.66 -4.77 21.49
N GLU A 286 -11.49 -5.05 20.47
CA GLU A 286 -12.21 -6.32 20.37
C GLU A 286 -11.25 -7.50 20.24
N THR A 287 -10.16 -7.38 19.46
CA THR A 287 -9.15 -8.45 19.38
C THR A 287 -8.53 -8.82 20.73
N ARG A 288 -8.50 -7.89 21.70
CA ARG A 288 -7.94 -8.11 23.04
C ARG A 288 -8.94 -8.67 24.04
N ASN A 289 -10.24 -8.57 23.73
CA ASN A 289 -11.34 -9.04 24.59
C ASN A 289 -12.08 -10.25 23.99
N HIS A 290 -11.67 -10.72 22.80
CA HIS A 290 -12.33 -11.80 22.08
C HIS A 290 -12.00 -13.16 22.71
N ALA A 291 -13.02 -13.94 23.06
CA ALA A 291 -12.84 -15.23 23.76
C ALA A 291 -12.03 -16.27 22.97
N LYS A 292 -12.03 -16.19 21.64
CA LYS A 292 -11.28 -17.09 20.76
C LYS A 292 -9.79 -16.73 20.62
N LEU A 293 -9.34 -15.63 21.22
CA LEU A 293 -7.97 -15.14 21.12
C LEU A 293 -7.25 -15.25 22.46
N TYR A 294 -6.10 -15.94 22.45
CA TYR A 294 -5.17 -15.97 23.57
C TYR A 294 -4.37 -14.66 23.66
N LEU A 295 -4.00 -14.08 22.51
CA LEU A 295 -3.31 -12.80 22.41
C LEU A 295 -3.98 -11.94 21.34
N GLY A 296 -4.37 -10.72 21.72
CA GLY A 296 -4.90 -9.71 20.80
C GLY A 296 -3.82 -8.78 20.24
N ALA A 297 -4.21 -7.96 19.27
CA ALA A 297 -3.29 -7.09 18.56
C ALA A 297 -2.77 -5.92 19.41
N SER A 298 -1.52 -5.53 19.17
CA SER A 298 -0.86 -4.40 19.85
C SER A 298 -1.37 -3.04 19.34
N PRO A 299 -1.11 -1.92 20.05
CA PRO A 299 -1.40 -0.58 19.53
C PRO A 299 -0.68 -0.24 18.20
N ARG A 300 0.40 -0.96 17.86
CA ARG A 300 1.06 -0.82 16.54
C ARG A 300 0.14 -1.28 15.41
N ALA A 301 -0.78 -2.21 15.67
CA ALA A 301 -1.82 -2.59 14.72
C ALA A 301 -2.71 -1.39 14.38
N SER A 302 -3.17 -0.60 15.36
CA SER A 302 -4.00 0.59 15.12
C SER A 302 -3.29 1.57 14.17
N LEU A 303 -2.00 1.84 14.41
CA LEU A 303 -1.19 2.72 13.57
C LEU A 303 -0.97 2.14 12.18
N SER A 304 -0.80 0.81 12.08
CA SER A 304 -0.62 0.11 10.80
C SER A 304 -1.89 0.16 9.95
N ILE A 305 -3.06 -0.08 10.56
CA ILE A 305 -4.37 0.09 9.88
C ILE A 305 -4.54 1.53 9.42
N LEU A 306 -4.29 2.52 10.28
CA LEU A 306 -4.41 3.93 9.94
C LEU A 306 -3.58 4.31 8.70
N LYS A 307 -2.28 3.99 8.71
CA LYS A 307 -1.37 4.31 7.61
C LYS A 307 -1.76 3.58 6.32
N SER A 308 -2.16 2.32 6.44
CA SER A 308 -2.54 1.48 5.31
C SER A 308 -3.87 1.89 4.69
N ALA A 309 -4.85 2.28 5.52
CA ALA A 309 -6.16 2.76 5.07
C ALA A 309 -6.05 4.09 4.33
N LYS A 310 -5.19 5.02 4.81
CA LYS A 310 -4.88 6.25 4.08
C LYS A 310 -4.25 5.97 2.71
N ALA A 311 -3.29 5.05 2.66
CA ALA A 311 -2.69 4.63 1.39
C ALA A 311 -3.73 3.97 0.46
N ALA A 312 -4.62 3.13 0.99
CA ALA A 312 -5.68 2.48 0.22
C ALA A 312 -6.67 3.49 -0.37
N ALA A 313 -7.08 4.48 0.42
CA ALA A 313 -7.93 5.58 -0.05
C ALA A 313 -7.26 6.36 -1.19
N ALA A 314 -5.99 6.75 -1.02
CA ALA A 314 -5.24 7.47 -2.04
C ALA A 314 -5.13 6.67 -3.34
N VAL A 315 -4.78 5.36 -3.26
CA VAL A 315 -4.67 4.47 -4.42
C VAL A 315 -5.99 4.34 -5.17
N ARG A 316 -7.11 4.41 -4.45
CA ARG A 316 -8.46 4.40 -5.00
C ARG A 316 -8.93 5.78 -5.53
N GLY A 317 -8.07 6.79 -5.52
CA GLY A 317 -8.40 8.11 -6.04
C GLY A 317 -9.17 9.01 -5.05
N ARG A 318 -9.14 8.70 -3.75
CA ARG A 318 -9.83 9.47 -2.69
C ARG A 318 -8.85 10.16 -1.75
N ASP A 319 -9.17 11.39 -1.36
CA ASP A 319 -8.44 12.20 -0.37
C ASP A 319 -8.98 12.03 1.06
N PHE A 320 -9.91 11.10 1.27
CA PHE A 320 -10.46 10.74 2.57
C PHE A 320 -10.62 9.22 2.72
N VAL A 321 -10.43 8.73 3.94
CA VAL A 321 -10.61 7.32 4.33
C VAL A 321 -12.08 6.98 4.48
N THR A 322 -12.47 5.79 4.04
CA THR A 322 -13.79 5.18 4.26
C THR A 322 -13.66 3.91 5.10
N PRO A 323 -14.75 3.41 5.71
CA PRO A 323 -14.72 2.13 6.43
C PRO A 323 -14.19 0.96 5.59
N ASP A 324 -14.51 0.93 4.29
CA ASP A 324 -14.05 -0.12 3.37
C ASP A 324 -12.53 -0.16 3.21
N ASP A 325 -11.84 0.99 3.36
CA ASP A 325 -10.37 1.03 3.33
C ASP A 325 -9.77 0.38 4.58
N ILE A 326 -10.40 0.60 5.73
CA ILE A 326 -10.00 0.03 7.02
C ILE A 326 -10.21 -1.48 7.01
N GLN A 327 -11.37 -1.94 6.54
CA GLN A 327 -11.69 -3.36 6.46
C GLN A 327 -10.77 -4.09 5.46
N TYR A 328 -10.49 -3.47 4.31
CA TYR A 328 -9.62 -4.04 3.28
C TYR A 328 -8.20 -4.35 3.79
N VAL A 329 -7.66 -3.50 4.68
CA VAL A 329 -6.30 -3.67 5.22
C VAL A 329 -6.28 -4.42 6.55
N ALA A 330 -7.43 -4.66 7.19
CA ALA A 330 -7.48 -5.23 8.53
C ALA A 330 -6.90 -6.65 8.60
N GLU A 331 -7.29 -7.54 7.69
CA GLU A 331 -6.82 -8.93 7.65
C GLU A 331 -5.29 -9.05 7.51
N PRO A 332 -4.63 -8.47 6.47
CA PRO A 332 -3.18 -8.58 6.33
C PRO A 332 -2.41 -7.88 7.46
N VAL A 333 -3.00 -6.90 8.15
CA VAL A 333 -2.42 -6.25 9.33
C VAL A 333 -2.55 -7.12 10.58
N LEU A 334 -3.65 -7.84 10.76
CA LEU A 334 -3.98 -8.49 12.04
C LEU A 334 -3.57 -9.96 12.10
N ASN A 335 -3.49 -10.66 10.97
CA ASN A 335 -3.27 -12.12 10.91
C ASN A 335 -1.93 -12.62 11.53
N HIS A 336 -0.99 -11.73 11.83
CA HIS A 336 0.28 -12.01 12.51
C HIS A 336 0.42 -11.30 13.86
N ARG A 337 -0.66 -10.67 14.32
CA ARG A 337 -0.72 -9.91 15.58
C ARG A 337 -1.72 -10.49 16.56
N ILE A 338 -2.39 -11.57 16.18
CA ILE A 338 -3.33 -12.30 17.04
C ILE A 338 -2.93 -13.76 17.13
N ILE A 339 -3.17 -14.35 18.29
CA ILE A 339 -2.94 -15.78 18.55
C ILE A 339 -4.25 -16.37 19.01
N LEU A 340 -4.69 -17.44 18.34
CA LEU A 340 -5.88 -18.18 18.69
C LEU A 340 -5.69 -18.93 20.02
N THR A 341 -6.78 -19.20 20.72
CA THR A 341 -6.72 -20.17 21.82
C THR A 341 -6.54 -21.59 21.28
N PRO A 342 -5.92 -22.50 22.05
CA PRO A 342 -5.74 -23.90 21.62
C PRO A 342 -7.07 -24.57 21.24
N GLU A 343 -8.16 -24.27 21.96
CA GLU A 343 -9.48 -24.81 21.67
C GLU A 343 -9.99 -24.36 20.29
N THR A 344 -9.83 -23.07 19.98
CA THR A 344 -10.23 -22.48 18.69
C THR A 344 -9.42 -23.09 17.54
N GLU A 345 -8.12 -23.28 17.74
CA GLU A 345 -7.24 -23.91 16.75
C GLU A 345 -7.62 -25.38 16.51
N MET A 346 -8.01 -26.11 17.55
CA MET A 346 -8.49 -27.50 17.45
C MET A 346 -9.82 -27.63 16.72
N GLU A 347 -10.68 -26.60 16.78
CA GLU A 347 -11.92 -26.53 16.00
C GLU A 347 -11.67 -26.21 14.52
N GLY A 348 -10.42 -25.90 14.13
CA GLY A 348 -10.02 -25.63 12.76
C GLY A 348 -10.28 -24.20 12.30
N ALA A 349 -10.64 -23.28 13.21
CA ALA A 349 -10.81 -21.89 12.89
C ALA A 349 -9.45 -21.21 12.65
N THR A 350 -9.41 -20.28 11.70
CA THR A 350 -8.20 -19.52 11.35
C THR A 350 -8.21 -18.11 11.96
N ALA A 351 -7.05 -17.46 11.99
CA ALA A 351 -6.94 -16.07 12.40
C ALA A 351 -7.80 -15.16 11.51
N GLU A 352 -7.85 -15.46 10.21
CA GLU A 352 -8.65 -14.76 9.20
C GLU A 352 -10.15 -14.86 9.50
N ASP A 353 -10.65 -16.02 9.91
CA ASP A 353 -12.06 -16.22 10.27
C ASP A 353 -12.45 -15.35 11.47
N VAL A 354 -11.60 -15.32 12.50
CA VAL A 354 -11.85 -14.51 13.72
C VAL A 354 -11.76 -13.02 13.41
N ILE A 355 -10.85 -12.59 12.53
CA ILE A 355 -10.77 -11.18 12.09
C ILE A 355 -12.06 -10.79 11.36
N ALA A 356 -12.54 -11.63 10.44
CA ALA A 356 -13.79 -11.39 9.72
C ALA A 356 -14.99 -11.30 10.67
N GLU A 357 -15.07 -12.18 11.67
CA GLU A 357 -16.11 -12.15 12.72
C GLU A 357 -16.08 -10.83 13.51
N ILE A 358 -14.89 -10.38 13.94
CA ILE A 358 -14.72 -9.12 14.67
C ILE A 358 -15.18 -7.92 13.83
N ILE A 359 -14.78 -7.87 12.55
CA ILE A 359 -15.14 -6.77 11.65
C ILE A 359 -16.66 -6.71 11.42
N GLN A 360 -17.31 -7.86 11.24
CA GLN A 360 -18.76 -7.94 11.04
C GLN A 360 -19.56 -7.56 12.29
N LYS A 361 -19.02 -7.81 13.48
CA LYS A 361 -19.68 -7.52 14.76
C LYS A 361 -19.71 -6.02 15.09
N ILE A 362 -18.69 -5.27 14.69
CA ILE A 362 -18.55 -3.86 15.06
C ILE A 362 -19.36 -3.00 14.09
N GLU A 363 -20.26 -2.19 14.65
CA GLU A 363 -21.07 -1.26 13.86
C GLU A 363 -20.18 -0.30 13.06
N VAL A 364 -20.43 -0.25 11.75
CA VAL A 364 -19.73 0.63 10.83
C VAL A 364 -20.22 2.07 11.06
N PRO A 365 -19.32 3.04 11.30
CA PRO A 365 -19.72 4.44 11.45
C PRO A 365 -20.38 4.95 10.16
N ARG A 366 -21.40 5.79 10.31
CA ARG A 366 -22.24 6.28 9.21
C ARG A 366 -21.71 7.54 8.56
#